data_AF-C4M7R9-F1
#
_entry.id   AF-C4M7R9-F1
#
_cell.length_a   1.000
_cell.length_b   1.000
_cell.length_c   1.000
_cell.angle_alpha   90.00
_cell.angle_beta   90.00
_cell.angle_gamma   90.00
#
_symmetry.space_group_name_H-M   'P 1'
#
loop_
_entity.id
_entity.type
_entity.pdbx_description
1 polymer ?
#
loop_
_entity_poly.entity_id
_entity_poly.type
_entity_poly.pdbx_seq_one_letter_code
_entity_poly.pdbx_strand_id
1 'polypeptide(L)'
;MKNLIKKTQTPRLRISKQSKSSHKSSSKMDSSISMSISENDELDLEDVWVESLTSLSPEITSAVLNYILRPSLDEQEKTRNTMVLLSFYNACNKIPELIDFCVERDYYWKLDNVSKYSPYSTILSSVINVSYQNFFIEIHQQLMKRGAKMKGIILDEEKKSSSDKELKKVKEFLANFMEIWMDYKDIPYLVMCIWSKTQDFLISKGVDQSKIDMVMIQLCFLLPFNCFASLFTTDIESTEIILFFSKLMNSLLSTVETHSYWKNWIKTNSKDLTEKIVNYIRNKKGMEIERDKITISSTYEPTAVIYMLNNDWRQLKDYLSPEGYKMIEIHMTEETNLKKRALLIIRELNNLRVSTFNENQMYLQKMSEMKMRMKDLQEERRYLRQILYPEESETISIEEDKDLSTHS
;
A
#
# COMPACT_ATOMS: atom_id res chain seq x y z
N MET A 1 -19.02 -46.21 -22.03
CA MET A 1 -17.60 -46.33 -22.41
C MET A 1 -16.79 -45.31 -21.62
N LYS A 2 -15.83 -45.81 -20.83
CA LYS A 2 -14.55 -45.23 -20.43
C LYS A 2 -14.49 -43.79 -19.87
N ASN A 3 -14.31 -43.77 -18.55
CA ASN A 3 -13.62 -42.76 -17.75
C ASN A 3 -12.40 -42.14 -18.44
N LEU A 4 -12.19 -40.83 -18.26
CA LEU A 4 -10.85 -40.23 -18.25
C LEU A 4 -10.83 -38.98 -17.38
N ILE A 5 -10.39 -39.20 -16.14
CA ILE A 5 -9.92 -38.23 -15.17
C ILE A 5 -8.72 -37.50 -15.79
N LYS A 6 -8.85 -36.21 -16.10
CA LYS A 6 -7.70 -35.36 -16.43
C LYS A 6 -7.06 -34.87 -15.13
N LYS A 7 -5.94 -35.52 -14.77
CA LYS A 7 -4.99 -35.02 -13.77
C LYS A 7 -4.49 -33.64 -14.19
N THR A 8 -4.71 -32.65 -13.34
CA THR A 8 -4.04 -31.35 -13.35
C THR A 8 -2.54 -31.57 -13.14
N GLN A 9 -1.74 -31.25 -14.16
CA GLN A 9 -0.29 -31.15 -14.06
C GLN A 9 0.06 -29.79 -13.46
N THR A 10 0.70 -29.80 -12.30
CA THR A 10 1.46 -28.68 -11.73
C THR A 10 2.54 -28.20 -12.71
N PRO A 11 2.72 -26.89 -12.92
CA PRO A 11 3.84 -26.37 -13.70
C PRO A 11 5.16 -26.60 -12.93
N ARG A 12 6.07 -27.41 -13.49
CA ARG A 12 7.46 -27.50 -13.03
C ARG A 12 8.22 -26.27 -13.53
N LEU A 13 8.66 -25.41 -12.62
CA LEU A 13 9.61 -24.34 -12.90
C LEU A 13 10.96 -24.92 -13.35
N ARG A 14 11.41 -24.46 -14.51
CA ARG A 14 12.61 -24.90 -15.23
C ARG A 14 13.78 -24.02 -14.77
N ILE A 15 14.71 -24.58 -14.00
CA ILE A 15 15.94 -23.87 -13.59
C ILE A 15 16.81 -23.64 -14.82
N SER A 16 17.01 -22.38 -15.20
CA SER A 16 17.98 -21.98 -16.23
C SER A 16 19.40 -22.09 -15.68
N LYS A 17 20.25 -22.87 -16.34
CA LYS A 17 21.69 -22.97 -16.08
C LYS A 17 22.36 -21.63 -16.38
N GLN A 18 22.97 -21.00 -15.37
CA GLN A 18 23.93 -19.91 -15.59
C GLN A 18 25.28 -20.49 -16.05
N SER A 19 25.78 -19.93 -17.15
CA SER A 19 27.10 -20.17 -17.72
C SER A 19 28.20 -19.49 -16.91
N LYS A 20 29.30 -20.23 -16.70
CA LYS A 20 30.56 -19.78 -16.11
C LYS A 20 31.21 -18.68 -16.96
N SER A 21 31.74 -17.65 -16.31
CA SER A 21 32.99 -17.02 -16.75
C SER A 21 33.84 -16.67 -15.52
N SER A 22 35.15 -16.84 -15.69
CA SER A 22 36.20 -16.85 -14.68
C SER A 22 37.05 -15.58 -14.79
N HIS A 23 37.43 -14.95 -13.66
CA HIS A 23 38.80 -14.48 -13.43
C HIS A 23 39.11 -14.12 -11.95
N LYS A 24 40.04 -14.90 -11.39
CA LYS A 24 41.14 -14.65 -10.43
C LYS A 24 41.14 -13.40 -9.49
N SER A 25 41.00 -13.73 -8.20
CA SER A 25 41.90 -13.44 -7.05
C SER A 25 42.46 -12.03 -6.80
N SER A 26 42.10 -11.43 -5.65
CA SER A 26 43.07 -11.14 -4.59
C SER A 26 42.38 -10.96 -3.23
N SER A 27 43.13 -11.27 -2.19
CA SER A 27 42.77 -11.52 -0.80
C SER A 27 42.35 -10.28 0.01
N LYS A 28 41.26 -10.40 0.76
CA LYS A 28 41.12 -10.00 2.18
C LYS A 28 39.79 -10.55 2.73
N MET A 29 39.88 -11.23 3.88
CA MET A 29 38.72 -11.70 4.64
C MET A 29 37.92 -10.50 5.15
N ASP A 30 36.74 -10.29 4.57
CA ASP A 30 35.62 -9.60 5.23
C ASP A 30 34.50 -10.63 5.41
N SER A 31 34.55 -11.35 6.53
CA SER A 31 33.41 -12.13 7.01
C SER A 31 32.49 -11.21 7.79
N SER A 32 31.75 -10.36 7.08
CA SER A 32 30.43 -9.95 7.53
C SER A 32 29.50 -10.17 6.35
N ILE A 33 28.76 -11.27 6.46
CA ILE A 33 27.68 -11.62 5.55
C ILE A 33 26.73 -10.43 5.56
N SER A 34 26.78 -9.57 4.54
CA SER A 34 25.65 -8.73 4.23
C SER A 34 24.56 -9.69 3.78
N MET A 35 23.64 -10.01 4.70
CA MET A 35 22.34 -10.53 4.32
C MET A 35 21.66 -9.42 3.51
N SER A 36 21.96 -9.41 2.21
CA SER A 36 21.08 -8.80 1.22
C SER A 36 19.83 -9.68 1.21
N ILE A 37 18.91 -9.37 2.11
CA ILE A 37 17.52 -9.81 2.02
C ILE A 37 16.99 -9.14 0.75
N SER A 38 17.07 -9.84 -0.37
CA SER A 38 16.10 -9.66 -1.45
C SER A 38 15.00 -10.70 -1.19
N GLU A 39 14.23 -10.49 -0.12
CA GLU A 39 12.92 -11.11 -0.03
C GLU A 39 12.02 -10.31 -0.96
N ASN A 40 11.37 -11.00 -1.89
CA ASN A 40 10.10 -10.47 -2.38
C ASN A 40 9.25 -10.26 -1.12
N ASP A 41 8.82 -9.02 -0.86
CA ASP A 41 7.92 -8.65 0.24
C ASP A 41 6.56 -9.34 0.07
N GLU A 42 6.51 -10.65 0.27
CA GLU A 42 5.28 -11.39 0.45
C GLU A 42 4.73 -11.01 1.83
N LEU A 43 3.48 -10.55 1.85
CA LEU A 43 2.77 -10.25 3.09
C LEU A 43 2.72 -11.52 3.94
N ASP A 44 3.32 -11.48 5.12
CA ASP A 44 3.27 -12.59 6.06
C ASP A 44 1.84 -12.73 6.58
N LEU A 45 1.14 -13.79 6.16
CA LEU A 45 -0.23 -14.06 6.58
C LEU A 45 -0.34 -14.38 8.08
N GLU A 46 0.78 -14.67 8.75
CA GLU A 46 0.85 -14.87 10.20
C GLU A 46 1.06 -13.55 10.98
N ASP A 47 1.30 -12.42 10.30
CA ASP A 47 1.38 -11.10 10.94
C ASP A 47 -0.02 -10.66 11.43
N VAL A 48 -0.09 -10.22 12.70
CA VAL A 48 -1.34 -9.85 13.36
C VAL A 48 -2.07 -8.70 12.65
N TRP A 49 -1.33 -7.78 12.02
CA TRP A 49 -1.93 -6.69 11.25
C TRP A 49 -2.47 -7.20 9.92
N VAL A 50 -1.75 -8.12 9.27
CA VAL A 50 -2.24 -8.74 8.03
C VAL A 50 -3.55 -9.46 8.29
N GLU A 51 -3.62 -10.32 9.31
CA GLU A 51 -4.85 -11.03 9.68
C GLU A 51 -5.99 -10.05 10.05
N SER A 52 -5.71 -9.10 10.93
CA SER A 52 -6.73 -8.17 11.45
C SER A 52 -7.28 -7.21 10.39
N LEU A 53 -6.42 -6.74 9.49
CA LEU A 53 -6.82 -5.81 8.43
C LEU A 53 -7.46 -6.54 7.25
N THR A 54 -6.97 -7.72 6.85
CA THR A 54 -7.58 -8.49 5.74
C THR A 54 -8.96 -9.05 6.10
N SER A 55 -9.19 -9.37 7.38
CA SER A 55 -10.51 -9.74 7.89
C SER A 55 -11.47 -8.55 8.04
N LEU A 56 -10.98 -7.32 7.90
CA LEU A 56 -11.74 -6.08 8.09
C LEU A 56 -12.47 -6.05 9.45
N SER A 57 -11.79 -6.53 10.50
CA SER A 57 -12.33 -6.52 11.87
C SER A 57 -12.79 -5.12 12.25
N PRO A 58 -14.09 -4.89 12.50
CA PRO A 58 -14.60 -3.52 12.53
C PRO A 58 -13.96 -2.59 13.55
N GLU A 59 -13.62 -3.12 14.72
CA GLU A 59 -12.98 -2.33 15.76
C GLU A 59 -11.53 -1.98 15.38
N ILE A 60 -10.73 -2.97 14.99
CA ILE A 60 -9.31 -2.79 14.68
C ILE A 60 -9.14 -1.96 13.40
N THR A 61 -9.88 -2.30 12.34
CA THR A 61 -9.84 -1.55 11.09
C THR A 61 -10.26 -0.10 11.32
N SER A 62 -11.36 0.16 12.04
CA SER A 62 -11.75 1.55 12.35
C SER A 62 -10.68 2.28 13.16
N ALA A 63 -10.09 1.65 14.17
CA ALA A 63 -9.04 2.26 14.98
C ALA A 63 -7.81 2.62 14.14
N VAL A 64 -7.34 1.69 13.30
CA VAL A 64 -6.20 1.89 12.40
C VAL A 64 -6.47 3.03 11.42
N LEU A 65 -7.63 3.04 10.76
CA LEU A 65 -7.99 4.11 9.82
C LEU A 65 -8.11 5.47 10.53
N ASN A 66 -8.72 5.52 11.72
CA ASN A 66 -8.85 6.73 12.52
C ASN A 66 -7.49 7.27 12.98
N TYR A 67 -6.54 6.40 13.34
CA TYR A 67 -5.20 6.79 13.78
C TYR A 67 -4.33 7.26 12.60
N ILE A 68 -4.27 6.47 11.53
CA ILE A 68 -3.44 6.73 10.36
C ILE A 68 -3.92 7.97 9.59
N LEU A 69 -5.22 8.27 9.64
CA LEU A 69 -5.83 9.44 8.99
C LEU A 69 -6.43 10.41 10.01
N ARG A 70 -5.81 10.55 11.18
CA ARG A 70 -6.31 11.43 12.24
C ARG A 70 -6.35 12.91 11.80
N PRO A 71 -7.27 13.73 12.34
CA PRO A 71 -7.47 15.11 11.90
C PRO A 71 -6.24 16.02 12.05
N SER A 72 -5.33 15.71 12.98
CA SER A 72 -4.14 16.52 13.30
C SER A 72 -3.06 16.45 12.21
N LEU A 73 -3.15 15.50 11.28
CA LEU A 73 -2.19 15.36 10.18
C LEU A 73 -2.42 16.44 9.11
N ASP A 74 -1.36 16.79 8.39
CA ASP A 74 -1.50 17.64 7.21
C ASP A 74 -2.09 16.85 6.02
N GLU A 75 -2.49 17.57 4.96
CA GLU A 75 -3.11 16.93 3.79
C GLU A 75 -2.14 16.07 2.97
N GLN A 76 -0.84 16.37 3.00
CA GLN A 76 0.18 15.58 2.28
C GLN A 76 0.39 14.22 2.96
N GLU A 77 0.51 14.23 4.29
CA GLU A 77 0.60 13.05 5.14
C GLU A 77 -0.65 12.19 5.00
N LYS A 78 -1.86 12.77 5.06
CA LYS A 78 -3.11 12.03 4.85
C LYS A 78 -3.15 11.38 3.47
N THR A 79 -2.74 12.10 2.43
CA THR A 79 -2.71 11.56 1.06
C THR A 79 -1.74 10.38 0.97
N ARG A 80 -0.50 10.54 1.46
CA ARG A 80 0.50 9.47 1.49
C ARG A 80 0.01 8.25 2.26
N ASN A 81 -0.51 8.46 3.47
CA ASN A 81 -1.01 7.41 4.34
C ASN A 81 -2.20 6.66 3.71
N THR A 82 -3.10 7.38 3.04
CA THR A 82 -4.23 6.76 2.31
C THR A 82 -3.73 5.89 1.17
N MET A 83 -2.73 6.34 0.40
CA MET A 83 -2.16 5.53 -0.67
C MET A 83 -1.46 4.27 -0.15
N VAL A 84 -0.75 4.35 0.98
CA VAL A 84 -0.16 3.19 1.65
C VAL A 84 -1.25 2.17 2.06
N LEU A 85 -2.34 2.63 2.67
CA LEU A 85 -3.49 1.79 3.02
C LEU A 85 -4.10 1.12 1.77
N LEU A 86 -4.36 1.89 0.72
CA LEU A 86 -4.91 1.36 -0.52
C LEU A 86 -3.99 0.32 -1.17
N SER A 87 -2.67 0.49 -1.06
CA SER A 87 -1.69 -0.47 -1.59
C SER A 87 -1.76 -1.82 -0.88
N PHE A 88 -1.87 -1.78 0.45
CA PHE A 88 -2.05 -2.97 1.27
C PHE A 88 -3.33 -3.73 0.89
N TYR A 89 -4.49 -3.05 0.91
CA TYR A 89 -5.76 -3.71 0.60
C TYR A 89 -5.85 -4.16 -0.86
N ASN A 90 -5.15 -3.49 -1.78
CA ASN A 90 -5.03 -3.92 -3.17
C ASN A 90 -4.21 -5.21 -3.30
N ALA A 91 -3.07 -5.32 -2.61
CA ALA A 91 -2.26 -6.53 -2.59
C ALA A 91 -3.02 -7.74 -2.01
N CYS A 92 -3.89 -7.48 -1.03
CA CYS A 92 -4.74 -8.49 -0.41
C CYS A 92 -6.03 -8.83 -1.20
N ASN A 93 -6.29 -8.18 -2.34
CA ASN A 93 -7.56 -8.28 -3.08
C ASN A 93 -8.80 -7.95 -2.23
N LYS A 94 -8.69 -6.94 -1.35
CA LYS A 94 -9.72 -6.52 -0.38
C LYS A 94 -10.28 -5.12 -0.61
N ILE A 95 -9.97 -4.50 -1.75
CA ILE A 95 -10.49 -3.16 -2.09
C ILE A 95 -12.03 -3.10 -2.10
N PRO A 96 -12.76 -4.05 -2.70
CA PRO A 96 -14.23 -4.01 -2.69
C PRO A 96 -14.80 -4.06 -1.27
N GLU A 97 -14.27 -4.92 -0.41
CA GLU A 97 -14.72 -5.04 0.98
C GLU A 97 -14.31 -3.82 1.82
N LEU A 98 -13.16 -3.21 1.55
CA LEU A 98 -12.76 -1.93 2.15
C LEU A 98 -13.74 -0.81 1.79
N ILE A 99 -14.20 -0.76 0.53
CA ILE A 99 -15.21 0.21 0.10
C ILE A 99 -16.53 -0.01 0.82
N ASP A 100 -17.00 -1.26 0.86
CA ASP A 100 -18.20 -1.63 1.62
C ASP A 100 -18.10 -1.15 3.08
N PHE A 101 -16.94 -1.39 3.71
CA PHE A 101 -16.64 -0.96 5.07
C PHE A 101 -16.66 0.57 5.23
N CYS A 102 -15.98 1.29 4.34
CA CYS A 102 -15.88 2.74 4.40
C CYS A 102 -17.23 3.43 4.18
N VAL A 103 -18.06 2.95 3.24
CA VAL A 103 -19.40 3.51 2.99
C VAL A 103 -20.27 3.38 4.24
N GLU A 104 -20.29 2.20 4.86
CA GLU A 104 -21.07 1.97 6.07
C GLU A 104 -20.60 2.84 7.24
N ARG A 105 -19.28 2.88 7.46
CA ARG A 105 -18.70 3.62 8.60
C ARG A 105 -18.80 5.14 8.42
N ASP A 106 -18.66 5.67 7.19
CA ASP A 106 -18.82 7.09 6.92
C ASP A 106 -20.22 7.60 7.28
N TYR A 107 -21.25 6.82 6.93
CA TYR A 107 -22.64 7.15 7.26
C TYR A 107 -22.84 7.30 8.77
N TYR A 108 -22.40 6.32 9.57
CA TYR A 108 -22.54 6.40 11.03
C TYR A 108 -21.65 7.49 11.63
N TRP A 109 -20.46 7.73 11.06
CA TRP A 109 -19.53 8.75 11.55
C TRP A 109 -20.09 10.17 11.43
N LYS A 110 -20.90 10.41 10.40
CA LYS A 110 -21.49 11.71 10.06
C LYS A 110 -22.97 11.85 10.44
N LEU A 111 -23.53 10.87 11.14
CA LEU A 111 -24.96 10.82 11.45
C LEU A 111 -25.43 12.08 12.20
N ASP A 112 -24.62 12.56 13.15
CA ASP A 112 -24.93 13.77 13.93
C ASP A 112 -24.43 15.07 13.27
N ASN A 113 -23.37 14.99 12.45
CA ASN A 113 -22.76 16.14 11.81
C ASN A 113 -22.17 15.77 10.45
N VAL A 114 -22.87 16.19 9.38
CA VAL A 114 -22.50 15.91 7.98
C VAL A 114 -21.17 16.55 7.59
N SER A 115 -20.80 17.67 8.22
CA SER A 115 -19.56 18.41 7.94
C SER A 115 -18.36 17.89 8.75
N LYS A 116 -18.55 16.88 9.61
CA LYS A 116 -17.47 16.30 10.40
C LYS A 116 -16.45 15.64 9.48
N TYR A 117 -15.16 15.91 9.73
CA TYR A 117 -14.07 15.19 9.07
C TYR A 117 -14.22 13.69 9.28
N SER A 118 -14.06 12.92 8.20
CA SER A 118 -14.17 11.46 8.22
C SER A 118 -12.98 10.84 7.48
N PRO A 119 -12.21 9.94 8.12
CA PRO A 119 -11.14 9.22 7.45
C PRO A 119 -11.67 8.29 6.36
N TYR A 120 -12.90 7.77 6.51
CA TYR A 120 -13.56 6.94 5.50
C TYR A 120 -13.86 7.73 4.23
N SER A 121 -14.32 8.99 4.36
CA SER A 121 -14.47 9.89 3.22
C SER A 121 -13.16 10.19 2.52
N THR A 122 -12.06 10.36 3.28
CA THR A 122 -10.73 10.56 2.70
C THR A 122 -10.34 9.36 1.84
N ILE A 123 -10.53 8.13 2.33
CA ILE A 123 -10.26 6.90 1.57
C ILE A 123 -11.11 6.83 0.30
N LEU A 124 -12.43 6.99 0.41
CA LEU A 124 -13.33 6.95 -0.74
C LEU A 124 -12.97 8.02 -1.79
N SER A 125 -12.59 9.22 -1.34
CA SER A 125 -12.15 10.31 -2.22
C SER A 125 -10.84 9.99 -2.93
N SER A 126 -9.88 9.38 -2.23
CA SER A 126 -8.62 8.95 -2.85
C SER A 126 -8.84 7.84 -3.86
N VAL A 127 -9.72 6.88 -3.58
CA VAL A 127 -10.08 5.83 -4.55
C VAL A 127 -10.65 6.44 -5.84
N ILE A 128 -11.57 7.40 -5.69
CA ILE A 128 -12.13 8.17 -6.81
C ILE A 128 -11.02 8.88 -7.59
N ASN A 129 -10.15 9.61 -6.89
CA ASN A 129 -9.08 10.39 -7.52
C ASN A 129 -8.11 9.52 -8.34
N VAL A 130 -7.66 8.40 -7.78
CA VAL A 130 -6.72 7.47 -8.46
C VAL A 130 -7.39 6.80 -9.66
N SER A 131 -8.67 6.45 -9.54
CA SER A 131 -9.39 5.76 -10.60
C SER A 131 -9.65 6.65 -11.81
N TYR A 132 -9.88 7.95 -11.59
CA TYR A 132 -10.31 8.89 -12.64
C TYR A 132 -9.19 9.51 -13.47
N GLN A 133 -7.91 9.22 -13.21
CA GLN A 133 -6.79 9.94 -13.85
C GLN A 133 -6.88 10.01 -15.38
N ASN A 134 -7.14 8.88 -16.06
CA ASN A 134 -7.26 8.84 -17.52
C ASN A 134 -8.50 9.59 -18.03
N PHE A 135 -9.64 9.37 -17.38
CA PHE A 135 -10.89 10.05 -17.70
C PHE A 135 -10.75 11.58 -17.57
N PHE A 136 -10.07 12.06 -16.53
CA PHE A 136 -9.84 13.48 -16.32
C PHE A 136 -9.00 14.13 -17.42
N ILE A 137 -8.03 13.43 -18.00
CA ILE A 137 -7.25 13.93 -19.13
C ILE A 137 -8.15 14.14 -20.36
N GLU A 138 -9.04 13.20 -20.66
CA GLU A 138 -9.97 13.32 -21.79
C GLU A 138 -11.00 14.44 -21.57
N ILE A 139 -11.57 14.52 -20.37
CA ILE A 139 -12.48 15.58 -19.97
C ILE A 139 -11.81 16.95 -20.05
N HIS A 140 -10.54 17.07 -19.64
CA HIS A 140 -9.77 18.31 -19.73
C HIS A 140 -9.65 18.78 -21.18
N GLN A 141 -9.26 17.90 -22.10
CA GLN A 141 -9.14 18.25 -23.53
C GLN A 141 -10.46 18.74 -24.11
N GLN A 142 -11.58 18.10 -23.75
CA GLN A 142 -12.92 18.53 -24.20
C GLN A 142 -13.33 19.86 -23.57
N LEU A 143 -13.04 20.06 -22.28
CA LEU A 143 -13.32 21.30 -21.56
C LEU A 143 -12.57 22.47 -22.20
N MET A 144 -11.29 22.31 -22.48
CA MET A 144 -10.47 23.37 -23.06
C MET A 144 -10.93 23.74 -24.48
N LYS A 145 -11.19 22.74 -25.32
CA LYS A 145 -11.67 22.95 -26.69
C LYS A 145 -13.01 23.71 -26.74
N ARG A 146 -13.92 23.44 -25.80
CA ARG A 146 -15.25 24.06 -25.76
C ARG A 146 -15.25 25.37 -24.96
N GLY A 147 -14.49 25.42 -23.87
CA GLY A 147 -14.37 26.56 -22.96
C GLY A 147 -13.70 27.77 -23.60
N ALA A 148 -12.84 27.58 -24.60
CA ALA A 148 -12.29 28.68 -25.41
C ALA A 148 -13.38 29.57 -26.03
N LYS A 149 -14.56 29.01 -26.34
CA LYS A 149 -15.72 29.75 -26.88
C LYS A 149 -16.45 30.59 -25.84
N MET A 150 -16.13 30.41 -24.57
CA MET A 150 -16.74 31.09 -23.43
C MET A 150 -15.88 32.25 -22.91
N LYS A 151 -14.68 32.46 -23.47
CA LYS A 151 -13.82 33.60 -23.12
C LYS A 151 -14.58 34.92 -23.36
N GLY A 152 -14.60 35.79 -22.35
CA GLY A 152 -15.24 37.11 -22.41
C GLY A 152 -16.72 37.16 -22.04
N ILE A 153 -17.35 36.04 -21.67
CA ILE A 153 -18.72 36.06 -21.11
C ILE A 153 -18.67 36.59 -19.67
N ILE A 154 -19.53 37.55 -19.35
CA ILE A 154 -19.63 38.14 -18.01
C ILE A 154 -20.92 37.62 -17.35
N LEU A 155 -20.78 37.02 -16.17
CA LEU A 155 -21.93 36.60 -15.37
C LEU A 155 -22.41 37.79 -14.55
N ASP A 156 -23.42 38.50 -15.06
CA ASP A 156 -23.97 39.67 -14.40
C ASP A 156 -24.81 39.30 -13.17
N GLU A 157 -24.52 39.94 -12.04
CA GLU A 157 -25.30 39.81 -10.80
C GLU A 157 -26.70 40.46 -10.90
N GLU A 158 -26.85 41.44 -11.80
CA GLU A 158 -28.13 42.10 -12.12
C GLU A 158 -28.47 41.93 -13.61
N LYS A 159 -29.76 41.97 -13.96
CA LYS A 159 -30.20 41.78 -15.35
C LYS A 159 -29.79 42.96 -16.24
N LYS A 160 -29.02 42.70 -17.31
CA LYS A 160 -28.73 43.64 -18.39
C LYS A 160 -29.36 43.19 -19.71
N SER A 161 -29.30 44.05 -20.73
CA SER A 161 -29.91 43.81 -22.05
C SER A 161 -29.32 42.62 -22.80
N SER A 162 -28.04 42.28 -22.60
CA SER A 162 -27.38 41.13 -23.22
C SER A 162 -27.36 39.85 -22.37
N SER A 163 -27.66 39.94 -21.06
CA SER A 163 -27.44 38.86 -20.10
C SER A 163 -28.16 37.56 -20.49
N ASP A 164 -29.42 37.62 -20.94
CA ASP A 164 -30.20 36.41 -21.28
C ASP A 164 -29.62 35.66 -22.49
N LYS A 165 -29.05 36.37 -23.46
CA LYS A 165 -28.45 35.76 -24.66
C LYS A 165 -27.12 35.08 -24.31
N GLU A 166 -26.34 35.69 -23.43
CA GLU A 166 -25.09 35.11 -22.93
C GLU A 166 -25.37 33.90 -22.04
N LEU A 167 -26.35 33.98 -21.14
CA LEU A 167 -26.73 32.89 -20.25
C LEU A 167 -27.31 31.68 -21.01
N LYS A 168 -27.98 31.88 -22.14
CA LYS A 168 -28.36 30.77 -23.04
C LYS A 168 -27.15 30.01 -23.57
N LYS A 169 -26.10 30.71 -24.02
CA LYS A 169 -24.83 30.06 -24.43
C LYS A 169 -24.17 29.33 -23.27
N VAL A 170 -24.23 29.90 -22.06
CA VAL A 170 -23.73 29.26 -20.84
C VAL A 170 -24.49 27.98 -20.52
N LYS A 171 -25.82 27.99 -20.62
CA LYS A 171 -26.64 26.78 -20.45
C LYS A 171 -26.26 25.70 -21.45
N GLU A 172 -26.14 26.05 -22.73
CA GLU A 172 -25.75 25.10 -23.78
C GLU A 172 -24.38 24.50 -23.52
N PHE A 173 -23.40 25.32 -23.10
CA PHE A 173 -22.07 24.85 -22.72
C PHE A 173 -22.12 23.90 -21.51
N LEU A 174 -22.88 24.26 -20.47
CA LEU A 174 -23.04 23.45 -19.27
C LEU A 174 -23.70 22.11 -19.59
N ALA A 175 -24.81 22.10 -20.34
CA ALA A 175 -25.49 20.86 -20.75
C ALA A 175 -24.56 19.95 -21.57
N ASN A 176 -23.87 20.53 -22.56
CA ASN A 176 -22.92 19.82 -23.41
C ASN A 176 -21.76 19.18 -22.63
N PHE A 177 -21.27 19.85 -21.59
CA PHE A 177 -20.21 19.29 -20.74
C PHE A 177 -20.73 18.20 -19.82
N MET A 178 -21.90 18.43 -19.21
CA MET A 178 -22.52 17.44 -18.32
C MET A 178 -22.89 16.16 -19.04
N GLU A 179 -23.29 16.23 -20.32
CA GLU A 179 -23.52 15.03 -21.14
C GLU A 179 -22.24 14.22 -21.36
N ILE A 180 -21.08 14.87 -21.54
CA ILE A 180 -19.78 14.16 -21.60
C ILE A 180 -19.46 13.53 -20.25
N TRP A 181 -19.63 14.29 -19.16
CA TRP A 181 -19.34 13.81 -17.81
C TRP A 181 -20.19 12.59 -17.42
N MET A 182 -21.45 12.56 -17.88
CA MET A 182 -22.38 11.47 -17.63
C MET A 182 -22.25 10.30 -18.62
N ASP A 183 -21.36 10.37 -19.62
CA ASP A 183 -21.15 9.23 -20.52
C ASP A 183 -20.47 8.08 -19.76
N TYR A 184 -21.18 6.97 -19.69
CA TYR A 184 -20.90 5.86 -18.78
C TYR A 184 -19.69 5.03 -19.22
N LYS A 185 -19.32 5.07 -20.50
CA LYS A 185 -18.31 4.17 -21.08
C LYS A 185 -16.92 4.33 -20.46
N ASP A 186 -16.62 5.52 -19.97
CA ASP A 186 -15.27 5.88 -19.53
C ASP A 186 -15.17 5.99 -17.99
N ILE A 187 -16.24 5.67 -17.26
CA ILE A 187 -16.25 5.72 -15.80
C ILE A 187 -15.61 4.44 -15.24
N PRO A 188 -14.61 4.56 -14.35
CA PRO A 188 -13.97 3.39 -13.74
C PRO A 188 -14.95 2.53 -12.95
N TYR A 189 -14.89 1.20 -13.14
CA TYR A 189 -15.72 0.21 -12.40
C TYR A 189 -15.70 0.42 -10.88
N LEU A 190 -14.54 0.80 -10.35
CA LEU A 190 -14.36 1.02 -8.93
C LEU A 190 -15.21 2.18 -8.40
N VAL A 191 -15.31 3.25 -9.17
CA VAL A 191 -16.14 4.41 -8.81
C VAL A 191 -17.63 4.05 -8.86
N MET A 192 -18.02 3.28 -9.88
CA MET A 192 -19.39 2.79 -10.00
C MET A 192 -19.77 1.91 -8.81
N CYS A 193 -18.81 1.18 -8.23
CA CYS A 193 -19.00 0.38 -7.02
C CYS A 193 -19.30 1.25 -5.81
N ILE A 194 -18.52 2.30 -5.61
CA ILE A 194 -18.76 3.28 -4.54
C ILE A 194 -20.15 3.90 -4.68
N TRP A 195 -20.53 4.31 -5.89
CA TRP A 195 -21.83 4.94 -6.15
C TRP A 195 -23.01 3.99 -5.87
N SER A 196 -22.98 2.80 -6.47
CA SER A 196 -24.02 1.78 -6.30
C SER A 196 -24.17 1.40 -4.83
N LYS A 197 -23.04 1.11 -4.16
CA LYS A 197 -23.05 0.72 -2.75
C LYS A 197 -23.54 1.81 -1.82
N THR A 198 -23.11 3.06 -2.04
CA THR A 198 -23.55 4.20 -1.23
C THR A 198 -25.06 4.38 -1.35
N GLN A 199 -25.58 4.34 -2.58
CA GLN A 199 -27.01 4.50 -2.82
C GLN A 199 -27.83 3.35 -2.20
N ASP A 200 -27.44 2.10 -2.43
CA ASP A 200 -28.12 0.93 -1.85
C ASP A 200 -28.11 0.97 -0.32
N PHE A 201 -26.97 1.34 0.28
CA PHE A 201 -26.84 1.45 1.71
C PHE A 201 -27.76 2.53 2.30
N LEU A 202 -27.77 3.74 1.74
CA LEU A 202 -28.64 4.82 2.21
C LEU A 202 -30.13 4.47 2.08
N ILE A 203 -30.53 3.82 0.98
CA ILE A 203 -31.89 3.31 0.80
C ILE A 203 -32.23 2.28 1.89
N SER A 204 -31.32 1.34 2.18
CA SER A 204 -31.54 0.31 3.21
C SER A 204 -31.72 0.87 4.61
N LYS A 205 -31.17 2.07 4.89
CA LYS A 205 -31.33 2.79 6.16
C LYS A 205 -32.56 3.69 6.21
N GLY A 206 -33.37 3.71 5.15
CA GLY A 206 -34.58 4.53 5.09
C GLY A 206 -34.30 6.04 5.01
N VAL A 207 -33.14 6.43 4.46
CA VAL A 207 -32.81 7.83 4.24
C VAL A 207 -33.75 8.42 3.19
N ASP A 208 -34.24 9.63 3.43
CA ASP A 208 -35.15 10.31 2.49
C ASP A 208 -34.50 10.52 1.11
N GLN A 209 -35.28 10.37 0.04
CA GLN A 209 -34.78 10.43 -1.34
C GLN A 209 -34.10 11.77 -1.65
N SER A 210 -34.60 12.89 -1.10
CA SER A 210 -33.98 14.20 -1.34
C SER A 210 -32.56 14.27 -0.78
N LYS A 211 -32.31 13.64 0.38
CA LYS A 211 -30.98 13.56 1.00
C LYS A 211 -30.08 12.60 0.23
N ILE A 212 -30.61 11.47 -0.24
CA ILE A 212 -29.86 10.54 -1.10
C ILE A 212 -29.39 11.25 -2.36
N ASP A 213 -30.28 11.98 -3.02
CA ASP A 213 -29.95 12.73 -4.25
C ASP A 213 -28.84 13.77 -3.96
N MET A 214 -28.90 14.48 -2.83
CA MET A 214 -27.84 15.43 -2.44
C MET A 214 -26.48 14.75 -2.23
N VAL A 215 -26.42 13.63 -1.52
CA VAL A 215 -25.17 12.88 -1.28
C VAL A 215 -24.62 12.34 -2.60
N MET A 216 -25.48 11.78 -3.46
CA MET A 216 -25.07 11.25 -4.75
C MET A 216 -24.62 12.36 -5.71
N ILE A 217 -25.22 13.56 -5.68
CA ILE A 217 -24.72 14.72 -6.43
C ILE A 217 -23.30 15.10 -5.98
N GLN A 218 -23.06 15.12 -4.67
CA GLN A 218 -21.72 15.39 -4.14
C GLN A 218 -20.71 14.34 -4.61
N LEU A 219 -21.09 13.06 -4.56
CA LEU A 219 -20.21 11.93 -4.87
C LEU A 219 -19.96 11.72 -6.37
N CYS A 220 -20.97 11.95 -7.22
CA CYS A 220 -20.87 11.72 -8.66
C CYS A 220 -20.33 12.93 -9.44
N PHE A 221 -20.49 14.15 -8.90
CA PHE A 221 -20.15 15.38 -9.61
C PHE A 221 -19.19 16.27 -8.85
N LEU A 222 -19.54 16.74 -7.65
CA LEU A 222 -18.72 17.75 -6.95
C LEU A 222 -17.35 17.21 -6.54
N LEU A 223 -17.31 16.03 -5.93
CA LEU A 223 -16.06 15.42 -5.46
C LEU A 223 -15.11 15.10 -6.62
N PRO A 224 -15.52 14.35 -7.68
CA PRO A 224 -14.62 14.08 -8.79
C PRO A 224 -14.26 15.36 -9.56
N PHE A 225 -15.15 16.37 -9.63
CA PHE A 225 -14.81 17.66 -10.21
C PHE A 225 -13.74 18.43 -9.41
N ASN A 226 -13.79 18.37 -8.08
CA ASN A 226 -12.73 18.97 -7.25
C ASN A 226 -11.39 18.26 -7.45
N CYS A 227 -11.39 16.92 -7.56
CA CYS A 227 -10.19 16.15 -7.92
C CYS A 227 -9.66 16.58 -9.29
N PHE A 228 -10.54 16.63 -10.31
CA PHE A 228 -10.22 17.12 -11.64
C PHE A 228 -9.60 18.53 -11.61
N ALA A 229 -10.20 19.47 -10.90
CA ALA A 229 -9.69 20.83 -10.79
C ALA A 229 -8.28 20.85 -10.20
N SER A 230 -8.03 20.10 -9.13
CA SER A 230 -6.72 20.06 -8.46
C SER A 230 -5.57 19.58 -9.35
N LEU A 231 -5.85 18.76 -10.36
CA LEU A 231 -4.84 18.25 -11.30
C LEU A 231 -4.41 19.29 -12.35
N PHE A 232 -5.28 20.23 -12.69
CA PHE A 232 -5.09 21.15 -13.82
C PHE A 232 -5.04 22.63 -13.43
N THR A 233 -5.09 22.96 -12.14
CA THR A 233 -4.96 24.34 -11.62
C THR A 233 -3.55 24.92 -11.70
N THR A 234 -2.56 24.17 -12.16
CA THR A 234 -1.19 24.66 -12.37
C THR A 234 -1.00 25.37 -13.71
N ASP A 235 -1.90 25.14 -14.67
CA ASP A 235 -1.92 25.81 -15.98
C ASP A 235 -2.88 27.02 -15.93
N ILE A 236 -2.36 28.21 -16.23
CA ILE A 236 -3.09 29.50 -16.11
C ILE A 236 -4.32 29.52 -17.03
N GLU A 237 -4.20 29.05 -18.27
CA GLU A 237 -5.32 29.08 -19.22
C GLU A 237 -6.42 28.09 -18.83
N SER A 238 -6.03 26.91 -18.34
CA SER A 238 -6.97 25.91 -17.81
C SER A 238 -7.66 26.40 -16.56
N THR A 239 -6.95 27.12 -15.68
CA THR A 239 -7.46 27.56 -14.38
C THR A 239 -8.67 28.48 -14.52
N GLU A 240 -8.65 29.45 -15.43
CA GLU A 240 -9.78 30.36 -15.62
C GLU A 240 -11.06 29.62 -16.06
N ILE A 241 -10.93 28.70 -17.03
CA ILE A 241 -12.06 27.93 -17.56
C ILE A 241 -12.59 26.96 -16.50
N ILE A 242 -11.70 26.29 -15.75
CA ILE A 242 -12.06 25.38 -14.67
C ILE A 242 -12.78 26.13 -13.54
N LEU A 243 -12.28 27.29 -13.13
CA LEU A 243 -12.92 28.11 -12.09
C LEU A 243 -14.27 28.64 -12.54
N PHE A 244 -14.38 29.08 -13.80
CA PHE A 244 -15.65 29.48 -14.39
C PHE A 244 -16.67 28.33 -14.36
N PHE A 245 -16.26 27.15 -14.80
CA PHE A 245 -17.13 25.97 -14.81
C PHE A 245 -17.48 25.50 -13.39
N SER A 246 -16.55 25.57 -12.44
CA SER A 246 -16.78 25.29 -11.01
C SER A 246 -17.90 26.16 -10.44
N LYS A 247 -17.91 27.46 -10.78
CA LYS A 247 -18.98 28.39 -10.36
C LYS A 247 -20.33 28.00 -10.94
N LEU A 248 -20.37 27.58 -12.20
CA LEU A 248 -21.61 27.13 -12.86
C LEU A 248 -22.15 25.84 -12.22
N MET A 249 -21.28 24.86 -11.98
CA MET A 249 -21.64 23.59 -11.34
C MET A 249 -22.16 23.79 -9.93
N ASN A 250 -21.43 24.55 -9.11
CA ASN A 250 -21.88 24.88 -7.76
C ASN A 250 -23.22 25.62 -7.79
N SER A 251 -23.44 26.52 -8.74
CA SER A 251 -24.72 27.22 -8.88
C SER A 251 -25.88 26.30 -9.30
N LEU A 252 -25.65 25.40 -10.25
CA LEU A 252 -26.65 24.45 -10.74
C LEU A 252 -27.07 23.45 -9.65
N LEU A 253 -26.10 22.95 -8.89
CA LEU A 253 -26.28 21.87 -7.92
C LEU A 253 -26.59 22.37 -6.49
N SER A 254 -26.34 23.65 -6.20
CA SER A 254 -26.61 24.22 -4.88
C SER A 254 -28.09 24.41 -4.63
N THR A 255 -28.53 24.02 -3.44
CA THR A 255 -29.88 24.27 -2.91
C THR A 255 -30.00 25.63 -2.22
N VAL A 256 -28.89 26.39 -2.09
CA VAL A 256 -28.86 27.68 -1.37
C VAL A 256 -29.54 28.77 -2.20
N GLU A 257 -30.42 29.53 -1.57
CA GLU A 257 -31.06 30.71 -2.17
C GLU A 257 -30.03 31.82 -2.45
N THR A 258 -30.21 32.54 -3.55
CA THR A 258 -29.25 33.57 -3.96
C THR A 258 -29.98 34.80 -4.49
N HIS A 259 -29.44 35.99 -4.24
CA HIS A 259 -29.92 37.23 -4.86
C HIS A 259 -29.33 37.48 -6.26
N SER A 260 -28.43 36.61 -6.72
CA SER A 260 -27.73 36.73 -7.99
C SER A 260 -28.64 36.40 -9.17
N TYR A 261 -28.72 37.33 -10.13
CA TYR A 261 -29.54 37.14 -11.33
C TYR A 261 -29.15 35.89 -12.12
N TRP A 262 -27.87 35.78 -12.50
CA TRP A 262 -27.41 34.68 -13.35
C TRP A 262 -27.59 33.31 -12.68
N LYS A 263 -27.39 33.21 -11.35
CA LYS A 263 -27.57 31.96 -10.61
C LYS A 263 -29.03 31.52 -10.63
N ASN A 264 -29.95 32.44 -10.34
CA ASN A 264 -31.39 32.17 -10.37
C ASN A 264 -31.87 31.84 -11.79
N TRP A 265 -31.32 32.53 -12.80
CA TRP A 265 -31.61 32.25 -14.19
C TRP A 265 -31.19 30.83 -14.58
N ILE A 266 -29.95 30.42 -14.25
CA ILE A 266 -29.45 29.07 -14.56
C ILE A 266 -30.30 28.01 -13.85
N LYS A 267 -30.60 28.16 -12.56
CA LYS A 267 -31.45 27.21 -11.81
C LYS A 267 -32.85 27.08 -12.42
N THR A 268 -33.45 28.20 -12.82
CA THR A 268 -34.81 28.22 -13.36
C THR A 268 -34.88 27.65 -14.77
N ASN A 269 -33.91 27.98 -15.62
CA ASN A 269 -33.90 27.64 -17.03
C ASN A 269 -33.17 26.32 -17.33
N SER A 270 -32.50 25.69 -16.36
CA SER A 270 -31.77 24.42 -16.54
C SER A 270 -32.40 23.25 -15.77
N LYS A 271 -33.70 23.33 -15.44
CA LYS A 271 -34.43 22.25 -14.74
C LYS A 271 -34.36 20.92 -15.50
N ASP A 272 -34.40 20.97 -16.82
CA ASP A 272 -34.20 19.82 -17.72
C ASP A 272 -32.85 19.14 -17.49
N LEU A 273 -31.79 19.91 -17.28
CA LEU A 273 -30.47 19.39 -16.98
C LEU A 273 -30.40 18.81 -15.56
N THR A 274 -30.97 19.49 -14.57
CA THR A 274 -31.06 18.99 -13.20
C THR A 274 -31.82 17.66 -13.14
N GLU A 275 -32.91 17.52 -13.88
CA GLU A 275 -33.69 16.29 -13.97
C GLU A 275 -32.88 15.16 -14.64
N LYS A 276 -32.15 15.45 -15.73
CA LYS A 276 -31.21 14.49 -16.33
C LYS A 276 -30.17 13.98 -15.33
N ILE A 277 -29.58 14.88 -14.54
CA ILE A 277 -28.59 14.55 -13.50
C ILE A 277 -29.20 13.65 -12.43
N VAL A 278 -30.39 14.00 -11.93
CA VAL A 278 -31.11 13.23 -10.91
C VAL A 278 -31.50 11.85 -11.43
N ASN A 279 -31.94 11.73 -12.67
CA ASN A 279 -32.22 10.43 -13.28
C ASN A 279 -30.94 9.61 -13.46
N TYR A 280 -29.83 10.24 -13.85
CA TYR A 280 -28.54 9.59 -13.99
C TYR A 280 -28.04 8.98 -12.67
N ILE A 281 -28.10 9.71 -11.55
CA ILE A 281 -27.67 9.20 -10.23
C ILE A 281 -28.63 8.14 -9.69
N ARG A 282 -29.93 8.22 -9.95
CA ARG A 282 -30.92 7.23 -9.49
C ARG A 282 -30.79 5.90 -10.20
N ASN A 283 -30.30 5.90 -11.43
CA ASN A 283 -30.04 4.69 -12.22
C ASN A 283 -28.77 3.93 -11.79
N LYS A 284 -28.07 4.36 -10.73
CA LYS A 284 -26.87 3.67 -10.20
C LYS A 284 -27.19 2.60 -9.17
N LYS A 285 -28.45 2.45 -8.79
CA LYS A 285 -28.92 1.46 -7.83
C LYS A 285 -28.76 0.05 -8.39
N GLY A 286 -28.28 -0.89 -7.56
CA GLY A 286 -28.27 -2.32 -7.90
C GLY A 286 -27.41 -2.69 -9.11
N MET A 287 -26.38 -1.89 -9.42
CA MET A 287 -25.46 -2.24 -10.50
C MET A 287 -24.59 -3.44 -10.07
N GLU A 288 -24.66 -4.53 -10.84
CA GLU A 288 -23.76 -5.66 -10.67
C GLU A 288 -22.36 -5.28 -11.15
N ILE A 289 -21.39 -5.40 -10.25
CA ILE A 289 -20.00 -5.04 -10.51
C ILE A 289 -19.15 -6.27 -10.24
N GLU A 290 -18.41 -6.67 -11.27
CA GLU A 290 -17.45 -7.76 -11.18
C GLU A 290 -16.31 -7.36 -10.25
N ARG A 291 -16.36 -7.87 -9.01
CA ARG A 291 -15.40 -7.54 -7.95
C ARG A 291 -13.96 -7.91 -8.33
N ASP A 292 -13.79 -8.95 -9.13
CA ASP A 292 -12.48 -9.46 -9.56
C ASP A 292 -11.74 -8.52 -10.53
N LYS A 293 -12.44 -7.53 -11.11
CA LYS A 293 -11.84 -6.51 -11.99
C LYS A 293 -11.40 -5.25 -11.25
N ILE A 294 -11.60 -5.20 -9.92
CA ILE A 294 -11.28 -4.04 -9.11
C ILE A 294 -9.81 -4.12 -8.67
N THR A 295 -8.97 -3.31 -9.32
CA THR A 295 -7.58 -3.11 -8.92
C THR A 295 -7.24 -1.63 -8.93
N ILE A 296 -6.39 -1.20 -7.98
CA ILE A 296 -5.84 0.16 -7.92
C ILE A 296 -4.37 0.10 -8.32
N SER A 297 -3.95 0.98 -9.23
CA SER A 297 -2.53 1.21 -9.48
C SER A 297 -1.94 1.99 -8.32
N SER A 298 -1.06 1.37 -7.54
CA SER A 298 -0.30 2.06 -6.50
C SER A 298 1.20 1.81 -6.66
N THR A 299 1.99 2.82 -6.32
CA THR A 299 3.46 2.81 -6.35
C THR A 299 4.06 2.54 -4.97
N TYR A 300 3.25 2.39 -3.92
CA TYR A 300 3.73 2.14 -2.56
C TYR A 300 3.82 0.65 -2.27
N GLU A 301 4.80 0.27 -1.45
CA GLU A 301 4.97 -1.10 -0.96
C GLU A 301 3.79 -1.51 -0.05
N PRO A 302 3.16 -2.67 -0.29
CA PRO A 302 2.03 -3.14 0.52
C PRO A 302 2.37 -3.34 2.01
N THR A 303 3.61 -3.70 2.32
CA THR A 303 4.11 -3.92 3.69
C THR A 303 4.32 -2.62 4.47
N ALA A 304 4.33 -1.46 3.83
CA ALA A 304 4.59 -0.17 4.49
C ALA A 304 3.61 0.14 5.63
N VAL A 305 2.33 -0.27 5.50
CA VAL A 305 1.35 -0.09 6.58
C VAL A 305 1.69 -0.92 7.82
N ILE A 306 2.20 -2.14 7.62
CA ILE A 306 2.58 -3.06 8.70
C ILE A 306 3.76 -2.47 9.45
N TYR A 307 4.77 -1.98 8.74
CA TYR A 307 5.91 -1.30 9.37
C TYR A 307 5.49 -0.07 10.17
N MET A 308 4.55 0.74 9.66
CA MET A 308 4.00 1.87 10.41
C MET A 308 3.31 1.41 11.70
N LEU A 309 2.47 0.37 11.61
CA LEU A 309 1.72 -0.14 12.75
C LEU A 309 2.63 -0.82 13.79
N ASN A 310 3.64 -1.58 13.38
CA ASN A 310 4.60 -2.21 14.29
C ASN A 310 5.44 -1.18 15.07
N ASN A 311 5.69 -0.01 14.50
CA ASN A 311 6.38 1.07 15.22
C ASN A 311 5.44 1.84 16.17
N ASP A 312 4.19 2.06 15.74
CA ASP A 312 3.26 2.99 16.39
C ASP A 312 2.11 2.32 17.16
N TRP A 313 2.08 0.99 17.27
CA TRP A 313 0.93 0.25 17.81
C TRP A 313 0.45 0.75 19.19
N ARG A 314 1.36 1.26 20.02
CA ARG A 314 1.01 1.81 21.34
C ARG A 314 0.08 3.02 21.26
N GLN A 315 0.17 3.81 20.19
CA GLN A 315 -0.67 4.99 19.96
C GLN A 315 -2.11 4.61 19.64
N LEU A 316 -2.39 3.37 19.23
CA LEU A 316 -3.74 2.88 18.99
C LEU A 316 -4.57 2.72 20.26
N LYS A 317 -3.95 2.84 21.45
CA LYS A 317 -4.64 2.73 22.74
C LYS A 317 -5.85 3.65 22.87
N ASP A 318 -5.74 4.86 22.33
CA ASP A 318 -6.80 5.86 22.41
C ASP A 318 -7.91 5.66 21.37
N TYR A 319 -7.75 4.67 20.47
CA TYR A 319 -8.65 4.41 19.35
C TYR A 319 -9.35 3.04 19.45
N LEU A 320 -8.92 2.18 20.37
CA LEU A 320 -9.42 0.82 20.58
C LEU A 320 -10.15 0.71 21.92
N SER A 321 -11.00 -0.31 22.07
CA SER A 321 -11.46 -0.71 23.39
C SER A 321 -10.28 -1.25 24.23
N PRO A 322 -10.39 -1.24 25.57
CA PRO A 322 -9.41 -1.87 26.44
C PRO A 322 -9.11 -3.33 26.06
N GLU A 323 -10.14 -4.09 25.67
CA GLU A 323 -10.03 -5.48 25.25
C GLU A 323 -9.31 -5.60 23.90
N GLY A 324 -9.70 -4.79 22.91
CA GLY A 324 -9.06 -4.78 21.59
C GLY A 324 -7.59 -4.37 21.65
N TYR A 325 -7.26 -3.37 22.47
CA TYR A 325 -5.87 -2.98 22.70
C TYR A 325 -5.05 -4.09 23.38
N LYS A 326 -5.63 -4.76 24.38
CA LYS A 326 -4.96 -5.86 25.09
C LYS A 326 -4.62 -7.03 24.17
N MET A 327 -5.49 -7.34 23.20
CA MET A 327 -5.19 -8.36 22.18
C MET A 327 -3.94 -8.01 21.38
N ILE A 328 -3.86 -6.79 20.87
CA ILE A 328 -2.70 -6.31 20.11
C ILE A 328 -1.45 -6.29 20.99
N GLU A 329 -1.58 -5.83 22.24
CA GLU A 329 -0.48 -5.81 23.20
C GLU A 329 0.07 -7.21 23.47
N ILE A 330 -0.79 -8.22 23.65
CA ILE A 330 -0.36 -9.62 23.85
C ILE A 330 0.45 -10.10 22.64
N HIS A 331 -0.04 -9.91 21.42
CA HIS A 331 0.67 -10.33 20.21
C HIS A 331 2.05 -9.65 20.08
N MET A 332 2.09 -8.33 20.25
CA MET A 332 3.34 -7.55 20.17
C MET A 332 4.33 -7.93 21.29
N THR A 333 3.84 -8.24 22.49
CA THR A 333 4.69 -8.64 23.62
C THR A 333 5.19 -10.08 23.50
N GLU A 334 4.40 -11.01 22.98
CA GLU A 334 4.81 -12.38 22.69
C GLU A 334 5.89 -12.42 21.60
N GLU A 335 5.71 -11.68 20.51
CA GLU A 335 6.67 -11.60 19.42
C GLU A 335 8.01 -11.02 19.91
N THR A 336 7.98 -9.95 20.70
CA THR A 336 9.20 -9.37 21.29
C THR A 336 9.88 -10.32 22.28
N ASN A 337 9.12 -11.12 23.03
CA ASN A 337 9.68 -12.14 23.92
C ASN A 337 10.34 -13.29 23.15
N LEU A 338 9.74 -13.76 22.07
CA LEU A 338 10.33 -14.76 21.17
C LEU A 338 11.63 -14.25 20.53
N LYS A 339 11.62 -13.02 20.02
CA LYS A 339 12.81 -12.37 19.44
C LYS A 339 13.94 -12.23 20.46
N LYS A 340 13.63 -11.86 21.70
CA LYS A 340 14.61 -11.83 22.80
C LYS A 340 15.20 -13.22 23.09
N ARG A 341 14.37 -14.26 23.14
CA ARG A 341 14.82 -15.65 23.34
C ARG A 341 15.71 -16.12 22.20
N ALA A 342 15.34 -15.84 20.94
CA ALA A 342 16.16 -16.18 19.78
C ALA A 342 17.54 -15.48 19.82
N LEU A 343 17.59 -14.20 20.19
CA LEU A 343 18.84 -13.46 20.35
C LEU A 343 19.73 -14.02 21.47
N LEU A 344 19.13 -14.49 22.58
CA LEU A 344 19.87 -15.17 23.65
C LEU A 344 20.48 -16.48 23.14
N ILE A 345 19.71 -17.30 22.41
CA ILE A 345 20.21 -18.54 21.80
C ILE A 345 21.35 -18.26 20.83
N ILE A 346 21.25 -17.22 19.99
CA ILE A 346 22.33 -16.83 19.07
C ILE A 346 23.59 -16.42 19.83
N ARG A 347 23.45 -15.67 20.94
CA ARG A 347 24.59 -15.31 21.79
C ARG A 347 25.22 -16.54 22.44
N GLU A 348 24.42 -17.47 22.96
CA GLU A 348 24.90 -18.72 23.53
C GLU A 348 25.62 -19.58 22.48
N LEU A 349 25.08 -19.68 21.27
CA LEU A 349 25.73 -20.37 20.14
C LEU A 349 27.08 -19.74 19.78
N ASN A 350 27.16 -18.41 19.75
CA ASN A 350 28.42 -17.72 19.50
C ASN A 350 29.44 -17.94 20.63
N ASN A 351 29.00 -17.91 21.89
CA ASN A 351 29.86 -18.20 23.04
C ASN A 351 30.37 -19.65 22.99
N LEU A 352 29.50 -20.61 22.70
CA LEU A 352 29.88 -22.01 22.50
C LEU A 352 30.89 -22.15 21.37
N ARG A 353 30.64 -21.53 20.21
CA ARG A 353 31.56 -21.55 19.07
C ARG A 353 32.95 -21.00 19.43
N VAL A 354 33.02 -19.89 20.14
CA VAL A 354 34.28 -19.29 20.60
C VAL A 354 34.97 -20.19 21.63
N SER A 355 34.23 -20.74 22.59
CA SER A 355 34.76 -21.67 23.60
C SER A 355 35.35 -22.92 22.94
N THR A 356 34.61 -23.56 22.03
CA THR A 356 35.07 -24.74 21.30
C THR A 356 36.29 -24.41 20.42
N PHE A 357 36.32 -23.23 19.79
CA PHE A 357 37.50 -22.80 19.04
C PHE A 357 38.73 -22.67 19.94
N ASN A 358 38.59 -22.03 21.10
CA ASN A 358 39.67 -21.87 22.07
C ASN A 358 40.14 -23.21 22.65
N GLU A 359 39.21 -24.12 22.97
CA GLU A 359 39.54 -25.48 23.41
C GLU A 359 40.31 -26.24 22.33
N ASN A 360 39.89 -26.17 21.07
CA ASN A 360 40.59 -26.81 19.96
C ASN A 360 42.00 -26.24 19.76
N GLN A 361 42.19 -24.92 19.89
CA GLN A 361 43.51 -24.30 19.86
C GLN A 361 44.39 -24.78 21.03
N MET A 362 43.82 -24.88 22.23
CA MET A 362 44.53 -25.41 23.39
C MET A 362 44.96 -26.87 23.18
N TYR A 363 44.08 -27.72 22.61
CA TYR A 363 44.43 -29.11 22.30
C TYR A 363 45.53 -29.21 21.24
N LEU A 364 45.48 -28.38 20.19
CA LEU A 364 46.53 -28.30 19.18
C LEU A 364 47.87 -27.87 19.79
N GLN A 365 47.86 -26.90 20.70
CA GLN A 365 49.06 -26.47 21.41
C GLN A 365 49.64 -27.60 22.25
N LYS A 366 48.82 -28.30 23.04
CA LYS A 366 49.25 -29.46 23.84
C LYS A 366 49.82 -30.59 22.98
N MET A 367 49.21 -30.87 21.82
CA MET A 367 49.73 -31.86 20.88
C MET A 367 51.09 -31.45 20.32
N SER A 368 51.28 -30.16 20.00
CA SER A 368 52.56 -29.62 19.55
C SER A 368 53.65 -29.78 20.62
N GLU A 369 53.34 -29.43 21.88
CA GLU A 369 54.24 -29.62 23.03
C GLU A 369 54.62 -31.09 23.22
N MET A 370 53.64 -32.00 23.12
CA MET A 370 53.88 -33.44 23.24
C MET A 370 54.75 -33.96 22.09
N LYS A 371 54.53 -33.48 20.85
CA LYS A 371 55.33 -33.85 19.69
C LYS A 371 56.79 -33.42 19.83
N MET A 372 57.04 -32.20 20.35
CA MET A 372 58.41 -31.78 20.65
C MET A 372 59.06 -32.67 21.71
N ARG A 373 58.35 -32.96 22.80
CA ARG A 373 58.86 -33.84 23.86
C ARG A 373 59.16 -35.26 23.37
N MET A 374 58.31 -35.80 22.48
CA MET A 374 58.57 -37.09 21.84
C MET A 374 59.85 -37.05 20.99
N LYS A 375 60.06 -35.96 20.24
CA LYS A 375 61.28 -35.77 19.44
C LYS A 375 62.53 -35.70 20.32
N ASP A 376 62.47 -34.94 21.42
CA ASP A 376 63.59 -34.83 22.36
C ASP A 376 63.94 -36.21 22.97
N LEU A 377 62.92 -36.98 23.37
CA LEU A 377 63.10 -38.35 23.90
C LEU A 377 63.65 -39.31 22.84
N GLN A 378 63.27 -39.15 21.56
CA GLN A 378 63.82 -39.95 20.47
C GLN A 378 65.29 -39.62 20.22
N GLU A 379 65.66 -38.35 20.25
CA GLU A 379 67.06 -37.93 20.11
C GLU A 379 67.89 -38.41 21.31
N GLU A 380 67.36 -38.32 22.53
CA GLU A 380 68.01 -38.89 23.73
C GLU A 380 68.19 -40.40 23.60
N ARG A 381 67.18 -41.13 23.12
CA ARG A 381 67.29 -42.57 22.82
C ARG A 381 68.40 -42.84 21.80
N ARG A 382 68.50 -42.03 20.75
CA ARG A 382 69.54 -42.16 19.71
C ARG A 382 70.93 -41.92 20.29
N TYR A 383 71.11 -40.85 21.07
CA TYR A 383 72.38 -40.56 21.76
C TYR A 383 72.80 -41.68 22.71
N LEU A 384 71.87 -42.17 23.54
CA LEU A 384 72.14 -43.28 24.46
C LEU A 384 72.52 -44.55 23.71
N ARG A 385 71.88 -44.84 22.58
CA ARG A 385 72.25 -45.97 21.72
C ARG A 385 73.64 -45.82 21.11
N GLN A 386 74.01 -44.63 20.64
CA GLN A 386 75.36 -44.37 20.11
C GLN A 386 76.46 -44.58 21.17
N ILE A 387 76.18 -44.24 22.44
CA ILE A 387 77.12 -44.43 23.55
C ILE A 387 77.24 -45.91 23.92
N LEU A 388 76.13 -46.64 23.97
CA LEU A 388 76.08 -48.02 24.45
C LEU A 388 76.45 -49.07 23.39
N TYR A 389 76.18 -48.78 22.10
CA TYR A 389 76.41 -49.70 20.96
C TYR A 389 77.05 -48.96 19.77
N PRO A 390 78.32 -48.52 19.88
CA PRO A 390 78.98 -47.73 18.85
C PRO A 390 79.16 -48.47 17.51
N GLU A 391 79.28 -49.81 17.53
CA GLU A 391 79.48 -50.63 16.32
C GLU A 391 78.19 -50.85 15.49
N GLU A 392 77.00 -50.63 16.05
CA GLU A 392 75.70 -50.76 15.34
C GLU A 392 75.18 -49.41 14.80
N SER A 393 75.92 -48.31 15.04
CA SER A 393 75.44 -46.94 14.78
C SER A 393 75.40 -46.55 13.29
N GLU A 394 76.19 -47.20 12.42
CA GLU A 394 76.25 -46.88 10.99
C GLU A 394 75.12 -47.52 10.16
N THR A 395 74.52 -48.62 10.60
CA THR A 395 73.58 -49.41 9.78
C THR A 395 72.10 -49.00 9.93
N ILE A 396 71.71 -48.29 11.00
CA ILE A 396 70.29 -48.06 11.33
C ILE A 396 69.82 -46.62 11.03
N SER A 397 70.74 -45.68 10.79
CA SER A 397 70.40 -44.29 10.42
C SER A 397 69.53 -44.20 9.14
N ILE A 398 69.50 -45.24 8.32
CA ILE A 398 68.72 -45.34 7.07
C ILE A 398 67.27 -45.84 7.31
N GLU A 399 66.97 -46.51 8.42
CA GLU A 399 65.64 -47.07 8.69
C GLU A 399 64.71 -46.11 9.45
N GLU A 400 65.21 -45.34 10.43
CA GLU A 400 64.36 -44.41 11.21
C GLU A 400 63.86 -43.21 10.38
N ASP A 401 64.58 -42.80 9.32
CA ASP A 401 64.14 -41.72 8.41
C ASP A 401 62.96 -42.14 7.49
N LYS A 402 62.70 -43.43 7.29
CA LYS A 402 61.56 -43.91 6.50
C LYS A 402 60.24 -43.81 7.25
N ASP A 403 60.24 -44.08 8.56
CA ASP A 403 59.02 -44.10 9.38
C ASP A 403 58.46 -42.70 9.69
N LEU A 404 59.27 -41.65 9.54
CA LEU A 404 58.83 -40.25 9.68
C LEU A 404 58.13 -39.69 8.44
N SER A 405 58.27 -40.35 7.27
CA SER A 405 57.72 -39.87 5.99
C SER A 405 56.31 -40.38 5.65
N THR A 406 55.81 -41.40 6.36
CA THR A 406 54.53 -42.07 6.06
C THR A 406 53.33 -41.57 6.87
N HIS A 407 53.54 -40.58 7.75
CA HIS A 407 52.47 -39.93 8.51
C HIS A 407 52.54 -38.40 8.33
N SER A 408 52.24 -37.93 7.12
CA SER A 408 51.89 -36.53 6.80
C SER A 408 50.41 -36.42 6.46
#